data_AF-A0A2K9APF9-F1
#
_entry.id   AF-A0A2K9APF9-F1
#
_cell.length_a   1.000
_cell.length_b   1.000
_cell.length_c   1.000
_cell.angle_alpha   90.00
_cell.angle_beta   90.00
_cell.angle_gamma   90.00
#
_symmetry.space_group_name_H-M   'P 1'
#
loop_
_entity.id
_entity.type
_entity.pdbx_description
1 polymer ?
#
loop_
_entity_poly.entity_id
_entity_poly.type
_entity_poly.pdbx_seq_one_letter_code
_entity_poly.pdbx_strand_id
1 'polypeptide(L)'
;MQVRNKKWSLEKFLEVRKEVLSSWPTGQDPMLDLEQAVKTLKAVPDHKNFALKLLKAEKEQRTYVQPRAGVATVEGMIELLSHLEKAGADFLPATIDSYTRHNRHQEAEEGIEISKREGRSLLNGFPAVNHGVSGCKKLLDHLHVPLQARHGTPDARLLSEIIHAAGWTSNEGGGISYNIPYAKNISLSDSIYYWQYCDRLVGYYEEQGIHINREPFGPLTGTLVPPSIAITIGIIESILAATQGVKHITVGYGQCGNVTQDVAAMQMLKELTEYYLFTFGHKNMHVTTVFHQWMGGFPQDESEAFGLISMASTVAALSKATKMITKTPVESIGVPTKEMNAAGIKASKVVVNLLKDQSYPDSEKLKVEKEMIRKEVTCLMDKVIDLGMGDVAVGVIKAFEYGIIDVPFAPSKQTHGEILPARDNEGCIRILEFGHLGMSEEIKRFHKEKLLERATQEQRALDFQMTVDDVYAVGMGHLIGRLK
;
A
#
# COMPACT_ATOMS: atom_id res chain seq x y z
N MET A 1 15.82 7.30 20.84
CA MET A 1 16.84 7.76 19.85
C MET A 1 16.13 8.69 18.87
N GLN A 2 16.67 9.87 18.56
CA GLN A 2 15.98 10.78 17.64
C GLN A 2 16.12 10.26 16.20
N VAL A 3 14.99 9.91 15.58
CA VAL A 3 14.94 9.48 14.18
C VAL A 3 15.35 10.63 13.26
N ARG A 4 16.12 10.31 12.22
CA ARG A 4 16.66 11.26 11.24
C ARG A 4 16.61 10.64 9.86
N ASN A 5 16.36 11.45 8.83
CA ASN A 5 16.45 11.01 7.44
C ASN A 5 17.91 10.89 6.98
N LYS A 6 18.62 9.88 7.51
CA LYS A 6 20.01 9.59 7.19
C LYS A 6 20.21 8.08 7.06
N LYS A 7 20.93 7.67 6.02
CA LYS A 7 21.30 6.27 5.82
C LYS A 7 22.03 5.73 7.04
N TRP A 8 21.61 4.58 7.55
CA TRP A 8 22.32 3.92 8.64
C TRP A 8 23.67 3.39 8.16
N SER A 9 24.70 3.55 8.99
CA SER A 9 25.98 2.87 8.77
C SER A 9 25.77 1.35 8.79
N LEU A 10 26.65 0.63 8.10
CA LEU A 10 26.62 -0.84 8.14
C LEU A 10 26.76 -1.36 9.58
N GLU A 11 27.62 -0.76 10.39
CA GLU A 11 27.80 -1.10 11.80
C GLU A 11 26.49 -1.00 12.60
N LYS A 12 25.79 0.14 12.52
CA LYS A 12 24.50 0.33 13.19
C LYS A 12 23.48 -0.70 12.71
N PHE A 13 23.39 -0.92 11.39
CA PHE A 13 22.47 -1.90 10.83
C PHE A 13 22.74 -3.31 11.37
N LEU A 14 24.00 -3.75 11.39
CA LEU A 14 24.39 -5.06 11.90
C LEU A 14 24.19 -5.20 13.40
N GLU A 15 24.36 -4.13 14.18
CA GLU A 15 24.05 -4.11 15.62
C GLU A 15 22.56 -4.34 15.87
N VAL A 16 21.70 -3.54 15.23
CA VAL A 16 20.23 -3.68 15.36
C VAL A 16 19.77 -5.03 14.83
N ARG A 17 20.41 -5.57 13.79
CA ARG A 17 20.07 -6.88 13.23
C ARG A 17 20.26 -8.01 14.25
N LYS A 18 21.25 -7.93 15.15
CA LYS A 18 21.41 -8.93 16.22
C LYS A 18 20.21 -8.96 17.17
N GLU A 19 19.69 -7.80 17.54
CA GLU A 19 18.47 -7.66 18.35
C GLU A 19 17.27 -8.26 17.60
N VAL A 20 17.08 -7.87 16.35
CA VAL A 20 15.96 -8.33 15.51
C VAL A 20 15.94 -9.85 15.35
N LEU A 21 17.07 -10.46 15.04
CA LEU A 21 17.18 -11.92 14.85
C LEU A 21 16.98 -12.71 16.16
N SER A 22 17.08 -12.06 17.31
CA SER A 22 16.82 -12.70 18.61
C SER A 22 15.34 -12.68 19.01
N SER A 23 14.46 -11.97 18.28
CA SER A 23 13.09 -11.73 18.70
C SER A 23 12.14 -12.94 18.54
N TRP A 24 12.54 -13.96 17.79
CA TRP A 24 11.81 -15.24 17.66
C TRP A 24 12.76 -16.37 17.26
N PRO A 25 12.51 -17.66 17.61
CA PRO A 25 13.43 -18.76 17.34
C PRO A 25 13.83 -18.93 15.87
N THR A 26 12.94 -18.64 14.92
CA THR A 26 13.26 -18.71 13.48
C THR A 26 14.27 -17.65 13.05
N GLY A 27 14.52 -16.62 13.85
CA GLY A 27 15.60 -15.64 13.64
C GLY A 27 17.01 -16.23 13.81
N GLN A 28 17.13 -17.45 14.35
CA GLN A 28 18.39 -18.19 14.46
C GLN A 28 18.64 -19.16 13.29
N ASP A 29 17.77 -19.15 12.26
CA ASP A 29 17.93 -19.99 11.06
C ASP A 29 19.26 -19.63 10.34
N PRO A 30 20.16 -20.59 10.07
CA PRO A 30 21.42 -20.34 9.36
C PRO A 30 21.23 -19.70 7.98
N MET A 31 20.06 -19.87 7.34
CA MET A 31 19.73 -19.23 6.07
C MET A 31 19.57 -17.70 6.18
N LEU A 32 19.42 -17.16 7.39
CA LEU A 32 19.39 -15.71 7.65
C LEU A 32 20.78 -15.09 7.66
N ASP A 33 21.86 -15.86 7.61
CA ASP A 33 23.19 -15.33 7.34
C ASP A 33 23.19 -14.50 6.04
N LEU A 34 23.78 -13.29 6.07
CA LEU A 34 23.67 -12.37 4.93
C LEU A 34 24.35 -12.92 3.68
N GLU A 35 25.47 -13.65 3.82
CA GLU A 35 26.13 -14.24 2.65
C GLU A 35 25.26 -15.35 2.04
N GLN A 36 24.61 -16.15 2.89
CA GLN A 36 23.69 -17.17 2.44
C GLN A 36 22.42 -16.59 1.80
N ALA A 37 21.84 -15.56 2.39
CA ALA A 37 20.69 -14.85 1.84
C ALA A 37 21.03 -14.19 0.49
N VAL A 38 22.22 -13.57 0.35
CA VAL A 38 22.73 -13.02 -0.92
C VAL A 38 22.85 -14.11 -1.98
N LYS A 39 23.37 -15.29 -1.64
CA LYS A 39 23.42 -16.44 -2.57
C LYS A 39 22.02 -16.88 -3.00
N THR A 40 21.08 -17.00 -2.06
CA THR A 40 19.69 -17.36 -2.35
C THR A 40 19.04 -16.35 -3.30
N LEU A 41 19.18 -15.06 -3.01
CA LEU A 41 18.58 -13.98 -3.79
C LEU A 41 19.18 -13.86 -5.20
N LYS A 42 20.50 -14.04 -5.36
CA LYS A 42 21.15 -14.08 -6.68
C LYS A 42 20.72 -15.28 -7.52
N ALA A 43 20.26 -16.36 -6.89
CA ALA A 43 19.73 -17.53 -7.58
C ALA A 43 18.25 -17.39 -7.97
N VAL A 44 17.54 -16.33 -7.53
CA VAL A 44 16.16 -16.08 -7.95
C VAL A 44 16.16 -15.70 -9.43
N PRO A 45 15.49 -16.47 -10.31
CA PRO A 45 15.49 -16.15 -11.73
C PRO A 45 14.67 -14.88 -12.03
N ASP A 46 15.06 -14.13 -13.06
CA ASP A 46 14.49 -12.80 -13.36
C ASP A 46 12.94 -12.79 -13.44
N HIS A 47 12.34 -13.84 -14.00
CA HIS A 47 10.88 -13.94 -14.13
C HIS A 47 10.14 -14.09 -12.78
N LYS A 48 10.87 -14.45 -11.71
CA LYS A 48 10.41 -14.51 -10.31
C LYS A 48 10.95 -13.36 -9.46
N ASN A 49 11.74 -12.45 -10.04
CA ASN A 49 12.13 -11.21 -9.38
C ASN A 49 11.03 -10.14 -9.59
N PHE A 50 10.48 -9.63 -8.49
CA PHE A 50 9.35 -8.70 -8.50
C PHE A 50 9.74 -7.36 -9.14
N ALA A 51 10.89 -6.81 -8.79
CA ALA A 51 11.39 -5.54 -9.30
C ALA A 51 11.61 -5.61 -10.83
N LEU A 52 12.23 -6.68 -11.32
CA LEU A 52 12.47 -6.87 -12.76
C LEU A 52 11.19 -7.06 -13.56
N LYS A 53 10.21 -7.80 -13.01
CA LYS A 53 8.92 -8.01 -13.67
C LYS A 53 8.07 -6.73 -13.69
N LEU A 54 8.20 -5.84 -12.70
CA LEU A 54 7.60 -4.49 -12.71
C LEU A 54 8.21 -3.61 -13.81
N LEU A 55 9.54 -3.60 -13.97
CA LEU A 55 10.20 -2.87 -15.06
C LEU A 55 9.72 -3.34 -16.43
N LYS A 56 9.50 -4.65 -16.59
CA LYS A 56 8.90 -5.21 -17.80
C LYS A 56 7.48 -4.66 -18.02
N ALA A 57 6.62 -4.66 -16.99
CA ALA A 57 5.27 -4.12 -17.07
C ALA A 57 5.26 -2.64 -17.47
N GLU A 58 6.15 -1.84 -16.87
CA GLU A 58 6.32 -0.42 -17.20
C GLU A 58 6.77 -0.21 -18.65
N LYS A 59 7.79 -0.95 -19.11
CA LYS A 59 8.27 -0.87 -20.49
C LYS A 59 7.20 -1.25 -21.51
N GLU A 60 6.38 -2.24 -21.18
CA GLU A 60 5.25 -2.67 -22.00
C GLU A 60 4.01 -1.76 -21.87
N GLN A 61 4.02 -0.80 -20.93
CA GLN A 61 2.88 0.02 -20.53
C GLN A 61 1.63 -0.81 -20.21
N ARG A 62 1.83 -1.94 -19.51
CA ARG A 62 0.76 -2.87 -19.13
C ARG A 62 0.48 -2.81 -17.64
N THR A 63 -0.80 -2.92 -17.30
CA THR A 63 -1.24 -3.13 -15.93
C THR A 63 -1.23 -4.62 -15.59
N TYR A 64 -0.35 -5.00 -14.68
CA TYR A 64 -0.28 -6.36 -14.13
C TYR A 64 -1.21 -6.52 -12.93
N VAL A 65 -1.76 -7.73 -12.76
CA VAL A 65 -2.77 -8.04 -11.76
C VAL A 65 -2.18 -8.85 -10.61
N GLN A 66 -2.42 -8.42 -9.38
CA GLN A 66 -2.03 -9.12 -8.16
C GLN A 66 -3.22 -9.24 -7.19
N PRO A 67 -3.53 -10.44 -6.67
CA PRO A 67 -4.55 -10.60 -5.64
C PRO A 67 -4.01 -10.31 -4.23
N ARG A 68 -4.88 -10.46 -3.22
CA ARG A 68 -4.49 -10.73 -1.81
C ARG A 68 -4.87 -12.17 -1.47
N ALA A 69 -4.02 -12.88 -0.75
CA ALA A 69 -4.25 -14.29 -0.39
C ALA A 69 -3.33 -14.72 0.76
N GLY A 70 -3.88 -15.41 1.76
CA GLY A 70 -3.13 -15.86 2.93
C GLY A 70 -3.92 -16.88 3.75
N VAL A 71 -3.28 -18.00 4.09
CA VAL A 71 -3.81 -19.04 4.99
C VAL A 71 -2.69 -19.54 5.91
N ALA A 72 -3.06 -20.21 6.99
CA ALA A 72 -2.13 -20.52 8.08
C ALA A 72 -0.99 -21.49 7.71
N THR A 73 -1.20 -22.46 6.82
CA THR A 73 -0.23 -23.54 6.54
C THR A 73 0.51 -23.35 5.24
N VAL A 74 1.75 -23.88 5.15
CA VAL A 74 2.57 -23.80 3.93
C VAL A 74 1.91 -24.56 2.78
N GLU A 75 1.40 -25.77 3.03
CA GLU A 75 0.73 -26.60 2.02
C GLU A 75 -0.55 -25.91 1.50
N GLY A 76 -1.35 -25.34 2.39
CA GLY A 76 -2.54 -24.57 2.02
C GLY A 76 -2.19 -23.32 1.21
N MET A 77 -1.09 -22.65 1.55
CA MET A 77 -0.59 -21.52 0.76
C MET A 77 -0.11 -21.94 -0.63
N ILE A 78 0.59 -23.06 -0.77
CA ILE A 78 1.00 -23.57 -2.09
C ILE A 78 -0.22 -23.86 -2.95
N GLU A 79 -1.23 -24.54 -2.40
CA GLU A 79 -2.47 -24.86 -3.10
C GLU A 79 -3.20 -23.58 -3.55
N LEU A 80 -3.39 -22.63 -2.62
CA LEU A 80 -4.05 -21.37 -2.87
C LEU A 80 -3.32 -20.57 -3.96
N LEU A 81 -2.04 -20.32 -3.79
CA LEU A 81 -1.27 -19.47 -4.71
C LEU A 81 -1.09 -20.12 -6.09
N SER A 82 -0.91 -21.44 -6.15
CA SER A 82 -0.87 -22.16 -7.44
C SER A 82 -2.19 -22.06 -8.20
N HIS A 83 -3.32 -22.02 -7.48
CA HIS A 83 -4.64 -21.83 -8.11
C HIS A 83 -4.78 -20.40 -8.68
N LEU A 84 -4.35 -19.38 -7.93
CA LEU A 84 -4.41 -17.99 -8.37
C LEU A 84 -3.45 -17.69 -9.53
N GLU A 85 -2.27 -18.32 -9.53
CA GLU A 85 -1.34 -18.27 -10.65
C GLU A 85 -1.99 -18.82 -11.94
N LYS A 86 -2.62 -20.00 -11.87
CA LYS A 86 -3.37 -20.59 -13.00
C LYS A 86 -4.55 -19.73 -13.43
N ALA A 87 -5.13 -18.92 -12.54
CA ALA A 87 -6.17 -17.97 -12.87
C ALA A 87 -5.66 -16.72 -13.63
N GLY A 88 -4.34 -16.56 -13.75
CA GLY A 88 -3.70 -15.49 -14.52
C GLY A 88 -3.12 -14.35 -13.69
N ALA A 89 -2.88 -14.56 -12.39
CA ALA A 89 -2.17 -13.58 -11.57
C ALA A 89 -0.76 -13.33 -12.12
N ASP A 90 -0.40 -12.06 -12.31
CA ASP A 90 0.93 -11.68 -12.79
C ASP A 90 1.94 -11.61 -11.64
N PHE A 91 1.47 -11.38 -10.41
CA PHE A 91 2.25 -11.44 -9.17
C PHE A 91 1.45 -12.19 -8.11
N LEU A 92 2.14 -12.81 -7.15
CA LEU A 92 1.48 -13.51 -6.04
C LEU A 92 1.77 -12.81 -4.71
N PRO A 93 0.77 -12.70 -3.83
CA PRO A 93 0.94 -12.21 -2.48
C PRO A 93 1.29 -13.36 -1.52
N ALA A 94 1.86 -13.01 -0.38
CA ALA A 94 1.58 -13.68 0.88
C ALA A 94 0.98 -12.64 1.83
N THR A 95 -0.33 -12.69 2.03
CA THR A 95 -1.02 -11.82 3.00
C THR A 95 -0.71 -12.33 4.40
N ILE A 96 0.02 -11.56 5.19
CA ILE A 96 0.48 -11.98 6.52
C ILE A 96 -0.67 -11.89 7.54
N ASP A 97 -0.76 -12.83 8.48
CA ASP A 97 -1.83 -12.85 9.49
C ASP A 97 -1.71 -11.69 10.49
N SER A 98 -2.82 -11.34 11.15
CA SER A 98 -2.87 -10.22 12.09
C SER A 98 -2.05 -10.41 13.37
N TYR A 99 -1.79 -11.63 13.82
CA TYR A 99 -0.95 -11.85 14.99
C TYR A 99 0.51 -11.56 14.66
N THR A 100 1.00 -12.04 13.50
CA THR A 100 2.34 -11.69 13.01
C THR A 100 2.49 -10.18 12.82
N ARG A 101 1.43 -9.47 12.37
CA ARG A 101 1.45 -7.99 12.23
C ARG A 101 1.66 -7.23 13.55
N HIS A 102 1.40 -7.88 14.69
CA HIS A 102 1.62 -7.32 16.02
C HIS A 102 2.69 -8.08 16.81
N ASN A 103 3.54 -8.85 16.12
CA ASN A 103 4.64 -9.63 16.71
C ASN A 103 4.15 -10.63 17.80
N ARG A 104 2.91 -11.11 17.66
CA ARG A 104 2.24 -12.10 18.51
C ARG A 104 2.46 -13.51 17.97
N HIS A 105 3.73 -13.90 17.87
CA HIS A 105 4.12 -15.13 17.18
C HIS A 105 3.67 -16.40 17.91
N GLN A 106 3.45 -16.35 19.23
CA GLN A 106 2.90 -17.47 19.98
C GLN A 106 1.45 -17.78 19.56
N GLU A 107 0.62 -16.74 19.41
CA GLU A 107 -0.78 -16.88 18.97
C GLU A 107 -0.87 -17.32 17.50
N ALA A 108 0.09 -16.88 16.67
CA ALA A 108 0.23 -17.39 15.32
C ALA A 108 0.57 -18.89 15.30
N GLU A 109 1.46 -19.36 16.20
CA GLU A 109 1.81 -20.79 16.34
C GLU A 109 0.59 -21.62 16.74
N GLU A 110 -0.14 -21.18 17.76
CA GLU A 110 -1.40 -21.82 18.17
C GLU A 110 -2.41 -21.86 17.01
N GLY A 111 -2.52 -20.76 16.27
CA GLY A 111 -3.36 -20.68 15.08
C GLY A 111 -2.95 -21.65 13.97
N ILE A 112 -1.66 -21.89 13.76
CA ILE A 112 -1.16 -22.92 12.83
C ILE A 112 -1.60 -24.30 13.28
N GLU A 113 -1.38 -24.66 14.55
CA GLU A 113 -1.67 -25.99 15.07
C GLU A 113 -3.16 -26.32 15.05
N ILE A 114 -4.01 -25.36 15.41
CA ILE A 114 -5.46 -25.55 15.31
C ILE A 114 -5.89 -25.62 13.84
N SER A 115 -5.30 -24.81 12.94
CA SER A 115 -5.63 -24.89 11.51
C SER A 115 -5.30 -26.25 10.89
N LYS A 116 -4.17 -26.85 11.29
CA LYS A 116 -3.80 -28.22 10.87
C LYS A 116 -4.81 -29.25 11.38
N ARG A 117 -5.23 -29.14 12.65
CA ARG A 117 -6.21 -30.06 13.27
C ARG A 117 -7.58 -29.99 12.61
N GLU A 118 -8.06 -28.77 12.31
CA GLU A 118 -9.40 -28.53 11.77
C GLU A 118 -9.47 -28.67 10.23
N GLY A 119 -8.33 -28.83 9.56
CA GLY A 119 -8.28 -28.92 8.09
C GLY A 119 -8.69 -27.64 7.35
N ARG A 120 -8.72 -26.50 8.04
CA ARG A 120 -9.05 -25.17 7.49
C ARG A 120 -8.30 -24.07 8.22
N SER A 121 -8.04 -22.94 7.56
CA SER A 121 -7.33 -21.81 8.18
C SER A 121 -8.18 -21.14 9.24
N LEU A 122 -7.62 -20.97 10.45
CA LEU A 122 -8.16 -20.11 11.51
C LEU A 122 -7.41 -18.79 11.63
N LEU A 123 -6.31 -18.63 10.91
CA LEU A 123 -5.64 -17.35 10.72
C LEU A 123 -6.20 -16.65 9.47
N ASN A 124 -6.24 -15.32 9.52
CA ASN A 124 -6.63 -14.46 8.40
C ASN A 124 -5.47 -14.18 7.41
N GLY A 125 -4.38 -14.95 7.51
CA GLY A 125 -3.20 -14.79 6.69
C GLY A 125 -2.13 -15.85 6.97
N PHE A 126 -0.97 -15.68 6.35
CA PHE A 126 0.19 -16.56 6.44
C PHE A 126 1.19 -16.07 7.50
N PRO A 127 1.47 -16.86 8.55
CA PRO A 127 2.43 -16.52 9.59
C PRO A 127 3.87 -16.79 9.15
N ALA A 128 4.39 -15.97 8.24
CA ALA A 128 5.71 -16.13 7.65
C ALA A 128 6.85 -16.21 8.68
N VAL A 129 6.75 -15.46 9.78
CA VAL A 129 7.78 -15.48 10.84
C VAL A 129 7.85 -16.86 11.50
N ASN A 130 6.70 -17.49 11.81
CA ASN A 130 6.62 -18.82 12.40
C ASN A 130 7.12 -19.91 11.44
N HIS A 131 6.79 -19.80 10.16
CA HIS A 131 7.25 -20.75 9.13
C HIS A 131 8.74 -20.58 8.78
N GLY A 132 9.35 -19.46 9.14
CA GLY A 132 10.77 -19.17 8.94
C GLY A 132 11.18 -19.13 7.46
N VAL A 133 12.48 -19.10 7.22
CA VAL A 133 13.05 -19.02 5.87
C VAL A 133 12.68 -20.27 5.06
N SER A 134 12.77 -21.45 5.68
CA SER A 134 12.45 -22.73 5.04
C SER A 134 11.02 -22.78 4.48
N GLY A 135 10.01 -22.43 5.28
CA GLY A 135 8.61 -22.44 4.83
C GLY A 135 8.34 -21.37 3.76
N CYS A 136 8.90 -20.17 3.92
CA CYS A 136 8.77 -19.10 2.93
C CYS A 136 9.47 -19.46 1.60
N LYS A 137 10.63 -20.12 1.66
CA LYS A 137 11.38 -20.57 0.48
C LYS A 137 10.64 -21.69 -0.23
N LYS A 138 10.03 -22.62 0.52
CA LYS A 138 9.18 -23.67 -0.05
C LYS A 138 8.04 -23.07 -0.87
N LEU A 139 7.41 -21.98 -0.43
CA LEU A 139 6.41 -21.26 -1.25
C LEU A 139 7.02 -20.77 -2.56
N LEU A 140 8.15 -20.06 -2.50
CA LEU A 140 8.80 -19.56 -3.71
C LEU A 140 9.13 -20.71 -4.66
N ASP A 141 9.71 -21.80 -4.19
CA ASP A 141 10.17 -22.92 -5.03
C ASP A 141 9.03 -23.60 -5.81
N HIS A 142 7.79 -23.58 -5.31
CA HIS A 142 6.62 -24.18 -5.97
C HIS A 142 5.90 -23.26 -6.96
N LEU A 143 6.25 -21.97 -7.01
CA LEU A 143 5.54 -20.96 -7.81
C LEU A 143 6.41 -20.45 -8.97
N HIS A 144 5.77 -19.93 -10.01
CA HIS A 144 6.42 -19.48 -11.25
C HIS A 144 6.39 -17.96 -11.47
N VAL A 145 5.69 -17.20 -10.62
CA VAL A 145 5.69 -15.73 -10.64
C VAL A 145 6.25 -15.14 -9.34
N PRO A 146 6.65 -13.85 -9.31
CA PRO A 146 7.25 -13.25 -8.12
C PRO A 146 6.31 -13.18 -6.92
N LEU A 147 6.89 -13.30 -5.72
CA LEU A 147 6.20 -13.18 -4.44
C LEU A 147 6.45 -11.82 -3.77
N GLN A 148 5.44 -11.35 -3.06
CA GLN A 148 5.50 -10.16 -2.21
C GLN A 148 4.83 -10.43 -0.86
N ALA A 149 5.48 -10.04 0.23
CA ALA A 149 4.79 -9.93 1.52
C ALA A 149 3.85 -8.71 1.50
N ARG A 150 2.56 -8.95 1.77
CA ARG A 150 1.51 -7.93 1.85
C ARG A 150 0.88 -7.97 3.22
N HIS A 151 0.87 -6.87 3.97
CA HIS A 151 0.52 -6.91 5.38
C HIS A 151 0.03 -5.56 5.93
N GLY A 152 0.43 -5.23 7.15
CA GLY A 152 0.04 -4.02 7.89
C GLY A 152 0.75 -4.02 9.23
N THR A 153 2.09 -4.09 9.19
CA THR A 153 2.94 -4.39 10.36
C THR A 153 3.78 -3.17 10.73
N PRO A 154 3.56 -2.56 11.91
CA PRO A 154 4.36 -1.44 12.38
C PRO A 154 5.83 -1.78 12.61
N ASP A 155 6.13 -2.95 13.19
CA ASP A 155 7.50 -3.49 13.33
C ASP A 155 7.69 -4.75 12.47
N ALA A 156 8.09 -4.53 11.21
CA ALA A 156 8.28 -5.58 10.23
C ALA A 156 9.73 -6.09 10.12
N ARG A 157 10.60 -5.79 11.11
CA ARG A 157 12.04 -6.04 10.99
C ARG A 157 12.38 -7.51 10.78
N LEU A 158 11.91 -8.39 11.69
CA LEU A 158 12.16 -9.84 11.58
C LEU A 158 11.43 -10.46 10.39
N LEU A 159 10.20 -10.00 10.10
CA LEU A 159 9.47 -10.45 8.91
C LEU A 159 10.28 -10.18 7.64
N SER A 160 10.87 -8.98 7.52
CA SER A 160 11.66 -8.57 6.35
C SER A 160 12.92 -9.42 6.16
N GLU A 161 13.63 -9.75 7.26
CA GLU A 161 14.77 -10.68 7.22
C GLU A 161 14.36 -12.03 6.63
N ILE A 162 13.29 -12.62 7.17
CA ILE A 162 12.83 -13.97 6.79
C ILE A 162 12.38 -14.04 5.33
N ILE A 163 11.51 -13.11 4.90
CA ILE A 163 10.96 -13.17 3.54
C ILE A 163 12.04 -12.92 2.48
N HIS A 164 12.98 -12.01 2.74
CA HIS A 164 14.04 -11.70 1.77
C HIS A 164 15.08 -12.80 1.70
N ALA A 165 15.49 -13.39 2.84
CA ALA A 165 16.36 -14.56 2.85
C ALA A 165 15.73 -15.77 2.14
N ALA A 166 14.40 -15.86 2.14
CA ALA A 166 13.64 -16.87 1.40
C ALA A 166 13.51 -16.59 -0.11
N GLY A 167 14.03 -15.46 -0.60
CA GLY A 167 13.99 -15.05 -2.00
C GLY A 167 12.75 -14.26 -2.42
N TRP A 168 11.92 -13.80 -1.48
CA TRP A 168 10.81 -12.90 -1.83
C TRP A 168 11.37 -11.51 -2.12
N THR A 169 11.15 -11.04 -3.33
CA THR A 169 11.82 -9.85 -3.91
C THR A 169 10.94 -8.61 -3.88
N SER A 170 9.94 -8.59 -2.99
CA SER A 170 9.15 -7.40 -2.69
C SER A 170 8.56 -7.43 -1.28
N ASN A 171 8.54 -6.27 -0.62
CA ASN A 171 7.92 -6.06 0.67
C ASN A 171 7.03 -4.81 0.62
N GLU A 172 5.78 -4.91 1.06
CA GLU A 172 4.83 -3.78 1.14
C GLU A 172 4.94 -3.08 2.50
N GLY A 173 4.64 -1.79 2.56
CA GLY A 173 4.52 -1.01 3.80
C GLY A 173 5.51 0.14 3.92
N GLY A 174 5.41 0.86 5.03
CA GLY A 174 6.29 1.95 5.42
C GLY A 174 5.96 2.45 6.82
N GLY A 175 6.81 3.36 7.33
CA GLY A 175 6.72 3.85 8.72
C GLY A 175 5.41 4.57 9.07
N ILE A 176 4.70 5.09 8.08
CA ILE A 176 3.43 5.82 8.25
C ILE A 176 2.28 4.90 7.85
N SER A 177 2.32 4.37 6.62
CA SER A 177 1.22 3.63 6.01
C SER A 177 0.96 2.28 6.67
N TYR A 178 1.96 1.67 7.31
CA TYR A 178 1.82 0.46 8.12
C TYR A 178 1.83 0.70 9.63
N ASN A 179 1.71 1.97 10.06
CA ASN A 179 1.39 2.34 11.44
C ASN A 179 -0.01 2.95 11.53
N ILE A 180 -0.21 4.13 10.94
CA ILE A 180 -1.38 4.98 11.14
C ILE A 180 -2.71 4.23 10.92
N PRO A 181 -2.90 3.41 9.88
CA PRO A 181 -4.12 2.64 9.67
C PRO A 181 -4.22 1.35 10.49
N TYR A 182 -3.13 0.87 11.08
CA TYR A 182 -2.99 -0.50 11.58
C TYR A 182 -2.65 -0.61 13.08
N ALA A 183 -2.30 0.48 13.75
CA ALA A 183 -1.95 0.48 15.16
C ALA A 183 -2.56 1.66 15.91
N LYS A 184 -2.83 1.45 17.20
CA LYS A 184 -3.39 2.47 18.09
C LYS A 184 -2.33 3.26 18.87
N ASN A 185 -1.33 2.56 19.38
CA ASN A 185 -0.42 3.10 20.42
C ASN A 185 1.05 3.20 19.99
N ILE A 186 1.39 2.84 18.75
CA ILE A 186 2.79 2.84 18.28
C ILE A 186 3.14 4.25 17.82
N SER A 187 4.21 4.81 18.39
CA SER A 187 4.64 6.15 18.03
C SER A 187 5.10 6.21 16.57
N LEU A 188 4.91 7.36 15.93
CA LEU A 188 5.37 7.52 14.56
C LEU A 188 6.90 7.46 14.47
N SER A 189 7.60 7.95 15.49
CA SER A 189 9.05 7.80 15.61
C SER A 189 9.48 6.33 15.62
N ASP A 190 8.86 5.47 16.42
CA ASP A 190 9.26 4.06 16.52
C ASP A 190 9.03 3.33 15.20
N SER A 191 7.84 3.48 14.61
CA SER A 191 7.52 2.85 13.32
C SER A 191 8.44 3.34 12.19
N ILE A 192 8.77 4.64 12.10
CA ILE A 192 9.77 5.11 11.12
C ILE A 192 11.14 4.48 11.40
N TYR A 193 11.57 4.36 12.65
CA TYR A 193 12.83 3.69 12.99
C TYR A 193 12.83 2.21 12.55
N TYR A 194 11.73 1.48 12.77
CA TYR A 194 11.60 0.09 12.35
C TYR A 194 11.60 -0.04 10.82
N TRP A 195 10.93 0.86 10.12
CA TRP A 195 10.91 0.84 8.66
C TRP A 195 12.23 1.31 8.02
N GLN A 196 12.99 2.19 8.68
CA GLN A 196 14.37 2.47 8.28
C GLN A 196 15.23 1.21 8.30
N TYR A 197 15.02 0.29 9.24
CA TYR A 197 15.68 -1.01 9.23
C TYR A 197 15.26 -1.86 8.01
N CYS A 198 13.96 -1.99 7.76
CA CYS A 198 13.45 -2.77 6.62
C CYS A 198 14.00 -2.25 5.28
N ASP A 199 14.01 -0.93 5.12
CA ASP A 199 14.54 -0.28 3.91
C ASP A 199 16.07 -0.36 3.85
N ARG A 200 16.77 -0.33 4.99
CA ARG A 200 18.24 -0.51 5.05
C ARG A 200 18.66 -1.93 4.70
N LEU A 201 17.86 -2.93 5.06
CA LEU A 201 18.06 -4.32 4.65
C LEU A 201 17.94 -4.45 3.12
N VAL A 202 16.91 -3.85 2.52
CA VAL A 202 16.81 -3.79 1.05
C VAL A 202 17.99 -3.02 0.44
N GLY A 203 18.37 -1.88 1.02
CA GLY A 203 19.54 -1.13 0.58
C GLY A 203 20.85 -1.90 0.67
N TYR A 204 20.99 -2.81 1.66
CA TYR A 204 22.13 -3.74 1.73
C TYR A 204 22.12 -4.70 0.55
N TYR A 205 20.97 -5.29 0.20
CA TYR A 205 20.87 -6.17 -0.95
C TYR A 205 21.11 -5.45 -2.29
N GLU A 206 20.64 -4.22 -2.44
CA GLU A 206 20.94 -3.38 -3.62
C GLU A 206 22.45 -3.10 -3.76
N GLU A 207 23.17 -2.87 -2.65
CA GLU A 207 24.63 -2.74 -2.63
C GLU A 207 25.35 -4.02 -3.13
N GLN A 208 24.69 -5.18 -3.06
CA GLN A 208 25.18 -6.46 -3.57
C GLN A 208 24.73 -6.78 -5.01
N GLY A 209 24.02 -5.85 -5.66
CA GLY A 209 23.46 -6.01 -7.00
C GLY A 209 22.17 -6.83 -7.05
N ILE A 210 21.42 -6.91 -5.95
CA ILE A 210 20.15 -7.63 -5.86
C ILE A 210 19.00 -6.62 -5.80
N HIS A 211 18.11 -6.68 -6.78
CA HIS A 211 16.97 -5.77 -6.89
C HIS A 211 15.77 -6.29 -6.10
N ILE A 212 15.30 -5.51 -5.13
CA ILE A 212 14.13 -5.82 -4.30
C ILE A 212 13.19 -4.60 -4.30
N ASN A 213 11.93 -4.84 -4.63
CA ASN A 213 10.92 -3.80 -4.65
C ASN A 213 10.42 -3.45 -3.24
N ARG A 214 10.17 -2.17 -3.00
CA ARG A 214 9.42 -1.67 -1.85
C ARG A 214 8.14 -0.99 -2.30
N GLU A 215 7.08 -1.13 -1.52
CA GLU A 215 5.77 -0.58 -1.87
C GLU A 215 5.10 0.12 -0.68
N PRO A 216 5.27 1.44 -0.52
CA PRO A 216 4.43 2.25 0.37
C PRO A 216 2.93 1.96 0.18
N PHE A 217 2.19 1.78 1.28
CA PHE A 217 0.78 1.39 1.21
C PHE A 217 -0.15 2.61 1.05
N GLY A 218 -0.40 2.98 -0.20
CA GLY A 218 -1.16 4.18 -0.55
C GLY A 218 -2.60 4.30 -0.07
N PRO A 219 -3.42 3.23 -0.03
CA PRO A 219 -4.82 3.36 0.39
C PRO A 219 -5.05 3.81 1.84
N LEU A 220 -4.04 3.64 2.71
CA LEU A 220 -4.14 3.96 4.14
C LEU A 220 -5.38 3.31 4.80
N THR A 221 -6.33 4.08 5.31
CA THR A 221 -7.55 3.57 5.94
C THR A 221 -8.59 3.06 4.95
N GLY A 222 -8.37 3.26 3.64
CA GLY A 222 -9.28 2.82 2.58
C GLY A 222 -10.63 3.55 2.56
N THR A 223 -10.79 4.59 3.40
CA THR A 223 -12.08 5.22 3.66
C THR A 223 -11.99 6.72 3.41
N LEU A 224 -12.43 7.13 2.22
CA LEU A 224 -12.53 8.53 1.78
C LEU A 224 -11.23 9.34 1.93
N VAL A 225 -10.06 8.72 1.76
CA VAL A 225 -8.77 9.42 1.89
C VAL A 225 -8.57 10.37 0.70
N PRO A 226 -8.42 11.69 0.92
CA PRO A 226 -8.12 12.63 -0.15
C PRO A 226 -6.83 12.27 -0.92
N PRO A 227 -6.79 12.37 -2.26
CA PRO A 227 -5.62 11.98 -3.05
C PRO A 227 -4.31 12.62 -2.59
N SER A 228 -4.33 13.91 -2.24
CA SER A 228 -3.15 14.65 -1.81
C SER A 228 -2.52 14.10 -0.52
N ILE A 229 -3.32 13.64 0.44
CA ILE A 229 -2.82 13.04 1.68
C ILE A 229 -2.14 11.70 1.38
N ALA A 230 -2.80 10.84 0.59
CA ALA A 230 -2.24 9.55 0.19
C ALA A 230 -0.93 9.72 -0.60
N ILE A 231 -0.91 10.65 -1.57
CA ILE A 231 0.27 10.94 -2.40
C ILE A 231 1.42 11.50 -1.56
N THR A 232 1.14 12.45 -0.66
CA THR A 232 2.16 13.04 0.23
C THR A 232 2.82 11.96 1.10
N ILE A 233 2.03 11.07 1.70
CA ILE A 233 2.56 9.97 2.51
C ILE A 233 3.40 9.01 1.66
N GLY A 234 2.92 8.65 0.46
CA GLY A 234 3.68 7.81 -0.48
C GLY A 234 5.03 8.42 -0.88
N ILE A 235 5.08 9.74 -1.11
CA ILE A 235 6.32 10.48 -1.41
C ILE A 235 7.27 10.44 -0.21
N ILE A 236 6.78 10.73 0.99
CA ILE A 236 7.59 10.73 2.21
C ILE A 236 8.21 9.35 2.44
N GLU A 237 7.42 8.29 2.37
CA GLU A 237 7.92 6.91 2.53
C GLU A 237 8.93 6.54 1.44
N SER A 238 8.74 7.03 0.22
CA SER A 238 9.69 6.83 -0.87
C SER A 238 11.04 7.50 -0.61
N ILE A 239 11.04 8.75 -0.10
CA ILE A 239 12.27 9.46 0.27
C ILE A 239 13.00 8.75 1.41
N LEU A 240 12.26 8.31 2.44
CA LEU A 240 12.84 7.58 3.58
C LEU A 240 13.47 6.26 3.13
N ALA A 241 12.77 5.50 2.28
CA ALA A 241 13.26 4.24 1.73
C ALA A 241 14.50 4.44 0.84
N ALA A 242 14.45 5.39 -0.09
CA ALA A 242 15.57 5.71 -0.98
C ALA A 242 16.81 6.16 -0.19
N THR A 243 16.61 6.92 0.90
CA THR A 243 17.69 7.33 1.80
C THR A 243 18.40 6.14 2.46
N GLN A 244 17.69 5.04 2.73
CA GLN A 244 18.31 3.82 3.25
C GLN A 244 18.97 2.95 2.18
N GLY A 245 18.79 3.27 0.89
CA GLY A 245 19.45 2.63 -0.25
C GLY A 245 18.53 1.85 -1.19
N VAL A 246 17.22 1.86 -0.96
CA VAL A 246 16.23 1.25 -1.86
C VAL A 246 16.32 1.91 -3.25
N LYS A 247 16.15 1.12 -4.33
CA LYS A 247 16.17 1.60 -5.72
C LYS A 247 14.89 1.36 -6.52
N HIS A 248 14.13 0.33 -6.17
CA HIS A 248 12.87 -0.01 -6.82
C HIS A 248 11.69 0.26 -5.88
N ILE A 249 10.85 1.23 -6.25
CA ILE A 249 9.73 1.67 -5.42
C ILE A 249 8.44 1.65 -6.25
N THR A 250 7.43 0.93 -5.76
CA THR A 250 6.07 1.00 -6.28
C THR A 250 5.23 1.89 -5.36
N VAL A 251 4.81 3.07 -5.82
CA VAL A 251 3.93 3.94 -5.02
C VAL A 251 2.46 3.62 -5.27
N GLY A 252 1.66 3.55 -4.20
CA GLY A 252 0.28 3.11 -4.25
C GLY A 252 -0.77 4.22 -4.16
N TYR A 253 -1.96 3.93 -4.69
CA TYR A 253 -3.16 4.74 -4.51
C TYR A 253 -4.41 3.86 -4.44
N GLY A 254 -5.34 4.20 -3.55
CA GLY A 254 -6.63 3.54 -3.42
C GLY A 254 -7.71 4.26 -4.20
N GLN A 255 -8.53 3.51 -4.94
CA GLN A 255 -9.64 4.07 -5.71
C GLN A 255 -10.57 4.95 -4.85
N CYS A 256 -10.76 6.19 -5.28
CA CYS A 256 -11.75 7.11 -4.72
C CYS A 256 -13.10 6.98 -5.43
N GLY A 257 -13.11 6.67 -6.73
CA GLY A 257 -14.29 6.29 -7.51
C GLY A 257 -14.71 7.29 -8.58
N ASN A 258 -14.34 8.57 -8.49
CA ASN A 258 -14.44 9.46 -9.65
C ASN A 258 -13.29 9.15 -10.61
N VAL A 259 -13.61 8.75 -11.84
CA VAL A 259 -12.63 8.29 -12.83
C VAL A 259 -11.56 9.35 -13.12
N THR A 260 -11.95 10.61 -13.31
CA THR A 260 -11.02 11.70 -13.62
C THR A 260 -10.07 11.96 -12.46
N GLN A 261 -10.60 12.02 -11.23
CA GLN A 261 -9.79 12.21 -10.02
C GLN A 261 -8.82 11.04 -9.79
N ASP A 262 -9.27 9.81 -9.97
CA ASP A 262 -8.41 8.63 -9.79
C ASP A 262 -7.29 8.58 -10.84
N VAL A 263 -7.58 8.94 -12.10
CA VAL A 263 -6.55 9.05 -13.14
C VAL A 263 -5.58 10.20 -12.83
N ALA A 264 -6.09 11.37 -12.42
CA ALA A 264 -5.26 12.51 -12.02
C ALA A 264 -4.33 12.13 -10.87
N ALA A 265 -4.86 11.47 -9.83
CA ALA A 265 -4.12 11.01 -8.67
C ALA A 265 -3.01 10.04 -9.05
N MET A 266 -3.28 9.04 -9.90
CA MET A 266 -2.27 8.09 -10.34
C MET A 266 -1.13 8.74 -11.14
N GLN A 267 -1.47 9.66 -12.04
CA GLN A 267 -0.46 10.38 -12.83
C GLN A 267 0.39 11.31 -11.93
N MET A 268 -0.24 12.03 -11.00
CA MET A 268 0.45 12.92 -10.07
C MET A 268 1.25 12.16 -9.02
N LEU A 269 0.78 11.01 -8.57
CA LEU A 269 1.53 10.14 -7.67
C LEU A 269 2.91 9.80 -8.25
N LYS A 270 2.95 9.34 -9.51
CA LYS A 270 4.21 9.01 -10.17
C LYS A 270 5.09 10.24 -10.35
N GLU A 271 4.55 11.28 -10.98
CA GLU A 271 5.30 12.48 -11.34
C GLU A 271 5.89 13.19 -10.12
N LEU A 272 5.10 13.36 -9.06
CA LEU A 272 5.54 14.04 -7.83
C LEU A 272 6.51 13.16 -7.04
N THR A 273 6.33 11.84 -7.03
CA THR A 273 7.31 10.94 -6.40
C THR A 273 8.68 11.06 -7.07
N GLU A 274 8.74 11.02 -8.40
CA GLU A 274 9.98 11.20 -9.16
C GLU A 274 10.61 12.57 -8.93
N TYR A 275 9.79 13.64 -8.94
CA TYR A 275 10.23 15.01 -8.66
C TYR A 275 10.86 15.16 -7.27
N TYR A 276 10.20 14.68 -6.23
CA TYR A 276 10.69 14.80 -4.86
C TYR A 276 11.90 13.89 -4.60
N LEU A 277 11.91 12.65 -5.11
CA LEU A 277 13.10 11.81 -5.03
C LEU A 277 14.32 12.50 -5.65
N PHE A 278 14.17 13.08 -6.84
CA PHE A 278 15.23 13.82 -7.51
C PHE A 278 15.69 15.03 -6.68
N THR A 279 14.74 15.83 -6.17
CA THR A 279 15.02 17.04 -5.36
C THR A 279 15.78 16.70 -4.07
N PHE A 280 15.49 15.55 -3.46
CA PHE A 280 16.19 15.02 -2.28
C PHE A 280 17.49 14.28 -2.61
N GLY A 281 17.96 14.35 -3.86
CA GLY A 281 19.26 13.81 -4.29
C GLY A 281 19.25 12.33 -4.71
N HIS A 282 18.09 11.68 -4.73
CA HIS A 282 17.94 10.28 -5.13
C HIS A 282 17.78 10.16 -6.64
N LYS A 283 18.92 10.04 -7.34
CA LYS A 283 18.98 9.82 -8.78
C LYS A 283 18.87 8.33 -9.14
N ASN A 284 18.44 8.04 -10.36
CA ASN A 284 18.33 6.69 -10.93
C ASN A 284 17.40 5.77 -10.11
N MET A 285 16.26 6.31 -9.71
CA MET A 285 15.21 5.55 -9.03
C MET A 285 14.29 4.91 -10.06
N HIS A 286 13.83 3.68 -9.77
CA HIS A 286 12.82 3.00 -10.57
C HIS A 286 11.47 3.12 -9.86
N VAL A 287 10.63 4.03 -10.34
CA VAL A 287 9.31 4.32 -9.75
C VAL A 287 8.20 3.74 -10.62
N THR A 288 7.46 2.79 -10.06
CA THR A 288 6.25 2.23 -10.66
C THR A 288 5.03 2.56 -9.81
N THR A 289 3.82 2.27 -10.31
CA THR A 289 2.59 2.57 -9.58
C THR A 289 1.72 1.35 -9.35
N VAL A 290 0.99 1.36 -8.24
CA VAL A 290 -0.04 0.36 -7.93
C VAL A 290 -1.39 1.02 -7.65
N PHE A 291 -2.41 0.59 -8.39
CA PHE A 291 -3.80 0.99 -8.15
C PHE A 291 -4.51 -0.09 -7.34
N HIS A 292 -5.05 0.26 -6.18
CA HIS A 292 -5.91 -0.65 -5.44
C HIS A 292 -7.36 -0.43 -5.86
N GLN A 293 -8.02 -1.50 -6.31
CA GLN A 293 -9.47 -1.47 -6.46
C GLN A 293 -10.12 -1.07 -5.12
N TRP A 294 -11.35 -0.57 -5.20
CA TRP A 294 -12.14 -0.05 -4.07
C TRP A 294 -11.79 -0.69 -2.73
N MET A 295 -11.42 0.14 -1.74
CA MET A 295 -10.96 -0.34 -0.43
C MET A 295 -12.00 -0.16 0.68
N GLY A 296 -13.11 0.54 0.40
CA GLY A 296 -14.23 0.71 1.31
C GLY A 296 -15.21 -0.46 1.28
N GLY A 297 -16.42 -0.24 1.80
CA GLY A 297 -17.49 -1.25 1.83
C GLY A 297 -17.93 -1.70 0.43
N PHE A 298 -18.09 -3.01 0.24
CA PHE A 298 -18.56 -3.61 -1.01
C PHE A 298 -20.07 -3.88 -0.97
N PRO A 299 -20.74 -3.87 -2.14
CA PRO A 299 -22.09 -4.42 -2.25
C PRO A 299 -22.08 -5.93 -1.93
N GLN A 300 -23.20 -6.42 -1.38
CA GLN A 300 -23.35 -7.84 -1.06
C GLN A 300 -23.68 -8.71 -2.28
N ASP A 301 -24.31 -8.12 -3.31
CA ASP A 301 -24.58 -8.82 -4.56
C ASP A 301 -23.29 -9.02 -5.35
N GLU A 302 -23.01 -10.26 -5.73
CA GLU A 302 -21.77 -10.60 -6.44
C GLU A 302 -21.68 -9.92 -7.80
N SER A 303 -22.80 -9.69 -8.49
CA SER A 303 -22.82 -9.04 -9.81
C SER A 303 -22.50 -7.55 -9.67
N GLU A 304 -23.05 -6.89 -8.66
CA GLU A 304 -22.69 -5.50 -8.31
C GLU A 304 -21.21 -5.40 -7.93
N ALA A 305 -20.70 -6.36 -7.15
CA ALA A 305 -19.28 -6.42 -6.78
C ALA A 305 -18.38 -6.61 -8.01
N PHE A 306 -18.77 -7.44 -8.98
CA PHE A 306 -18.07 -7.56 -10.26
C PHE A 306 -18.13 -6.28 -11.09
N GLY A 307 -19.25 -5.56 -11.06
CA GLY A 307 -19.38 -4.23 -11.67
C GLY A 307 -18.33 -3.27 -11.12
N LEU A 308 -18.20 -3.21 -9.80
CA LEU A 308 -17.20 -2.38 -9.11
C LEU A 308 -15.76 -2.80 -9.44
N ILE A 309 -15.46 -4.11 -9.41
CA ILE A 309 -14.14 -4.67 -9.79
C ILE A 309 -13.78 -4.31 -11.23
N SER A 310 -14.74 -4.39 -12.15
CA SER A 310 -14.53 -4.12 -13.58
C SER A 310 -14.35 -2.62 -13.85
N MET A 311 -15.12 -1.77 -13.17
CA MET A 311 -14.95 -0.32 -13.21
C MET A 311 -13.56 0.07 -12.69
N ALA A 312 -13.15 -0.46 -11.54
CA ALA A 312 -11.83 -0.22 -10.96
C ALA A 312 -10.69 -0.67 -11.90
N SER A 313 -10.86 -1.83 -12.56
CA SER A 313 -9.92 -2.34 -13.57
C SER A 313 -9.82 -1.44 -14.80
N THR A 314 -10.92 -0.81 -15.19
CA THR A 314 -10.95 0.18 -16.27
C THR A 314 -10.12 1.40 -15.90
N VAL A 315 -10.31 1.94 -14.70
CA VAL A 315 -9.56 3.10 -14.21
C VAL A 315 -8.06 2.78 -14.07
N ALA A 316 -7.70 1.62 -13.53
CA ALA A 316 -6.31 1.18 -13.42
C ALA A 316 -5.60 1.11 -14.78
N ALA A 317 -6.26 0.52 -15.79
CA ALA A 317 -5.71 0.41 -17.14
C ALA A 317 -5.58 1.79 -17.82
N LEU A 318 -6.64 2.62 -17.76
CA LEU A 318 -6.65 3.94 -18.41
C LEU A 318 -5.70 4.95 -17.76
N SER A 319 -5.45 4.82 -16.44
CA SER A 319 -4.44 5.61 -15.72
C SER A 319 -3.00 5.13 -15.95
N LYS A 320 -2.81 4.02 -16.68
CA LYS A 320 -1.51 3.36 -16.89
C LYS A 320 -0.84 2.94 -15.59
N ALA A 321 -1.63 2.43 -14.64
CA ALA A 321 -1.08 1.80 -13.44
C ALA A 321 -0.17 0.62 -13.84
N THR A 322 1.04 0.54 -13.28
CA THR A 322 1.94 -0.59 -13.56
C THR A 322 1.39 -1.89 -12.99
N LYS A 323 0.76 -1.80 -11.82
CA LYS A 323 0.15 -2.92 -11.11
C LYS A 323 -1.24 -2.53 -10.60
N MET A 324 -2.10 -3.53 -10.43
CA MET A 324 -3.38 -3.40 -9.77
C MET A 324 -3.58 -4.50 -8.71
N ILE A 325 -4.12 -4.12 -7.55
CA ILE A 325 -4.54 -5.07 -6.52
C ILE A 325 -6.01 -5.42 -6.69
N THR A 326 -6.32 -6.70 -6.89
CA THR A 326 -7.69 -7.16 -7.12
C THR A 326 -8.45 -7.41 -5.83
N LYS A 327 -9.76 -7.18 -5.91
CA LYS A 327 -10.78 -7.53 -4.94
C LYS A 327 -11.55 -8.76 -5.41
N THR A 328 -12.43 -9.26 -4.54
CA THR A 328 -13.24 -10.45 -4.81
C THR A 328 -14.73 -10.12 -4.73
N PRO A 329 -15.61 -10.89 -5.41
CA PRO A 329 -17.05 -10.64 -5.38
C PRO A 329 -17.69 -10.82 -3.99
N VAL A 330 -16.95 -11.39 -3.02
CA VAL A 330 -17.43 -11.67 -1.65
C VAL A 330 -16.73 -10.82 -0.59
N GLU A 331 -16.16 -9.67 -0.97
CA GLU A 331 -15.42 -8.78 -0.07
C GLU A 331 -16.24 -8.31 1.14
N SER A 332 -17.57 -8.21 1.02
CA SER A 332 -18.49 -7.84 2.11
C SER A 332 -18.76 -8.96 3.12
N ILE A 333 -18.32 -10.20 2.85
CA ILE A 333 -18.63 -11.39 3.66
C ILE A 333 -17.42 -11.83 4.48
N GLY A 334 -16.25 -11.96 3.86
CA GLY A 334 -15.05 -12.44 4.55
C GLY A 334 -13.90 -12.84 3.62
N VAL A 335 -12.96 -13.62 4.15
CA VAL A 335 -11.80 -14.11 3.38
C VAL A 335 -12.29 -15.03 2.26
N PRO A 336 -11.98 -14.74 0.98
CA PRO A 336 -12.51 -15.48 -0.16
C PRO A 336 -11.89 -16.87 -0.27
N THR A 337 -12.65 -17.83 -0.84
CA THR A 337 -12.07 -19.09 -1.30
C THR A 337 -11.13 -18.85 -2.50
N LYS A 338 -10.31 -19.84 -2.85
CA LYS A 338 -9.41 -19.74 -4.02
C LYS A 338 -10.18 -19.53 -5.33
N GLU A 339 -11.37 -20.13 -5.48
CA GLU A 339 -12.23 -19.98 -6.66
C GLU A 339 -12.80 -18.57 -6.78
N MET A 340 -13.30 -18.01 -5.67
CA MET A 340 -13.86 -16.65 -5.63
C MET A 340 -12.77 -15.60 -5.91
N ASN A 341 -11.57 -15.82 -5.38
CA ASN A 341 -10.42 -14.97 -5.65
C ASN A 341 -9.96 -15.08 -7.11
N ALA A 342 -9.91 -16.29 -7.66
CA ALA A 342 -9.64 -16.52 -9.09
C ALA A 342 -10.66 -15.83 -10.00
N ALA A 343 -11.93 -15.76 -9.61
CA ALA A 343 -12.95 -15.07 -10.38
C ALA A 343 -12.68 -13.56 -10.48
N GLY A 344 -12.30 -12.91 -9.37
CA GLY A 344 -11.88 -11.50 -9.35
C GLY A 344 -10.65 -11.22 -10.22
N ILE A 345 -9.66 -12.11 -10.18
CA ILE A 345 -8.46 -12.04 -11.03
C ILE A 345 -8.85 -12.12 -12.51
N LYS A 346 -9.66 -13.11 -12.90
CA LYS A 346 -10.07 -13.32 -14.30
C LYS A 346 -10.86 -12.14 -14.84
N ALA A 347 -11.85 -11.63 -14.08
CA ALA A 347 -12.62 -10.46 -14.46
C ALA A 347 -11.70 -9.24 -14.69
N SER A 348 -10.79 -9.00 -13.75
CA SER A 348 -9.82 -7.92 -13.83
C SER A 348 -8.88 -8.06 -15.03
N LYS A 349 -8.34 -9.27 -15.26
CA LYS A 349 -7.43 -9.58 -16.38
C LYS A 349 -8.08 -9.33 -17.73
N VAL A 350 -9.36 -9.70 -17.90
CA VAL A 350 -10.09 -9.45 -19.14
C VAL A 350 -10.17 -7.95 -19.41
N VAL A 351 -10.58 -7.15 -18.42
CA VAL A 351 -10.71 -5.69 -18.58
C VAL A 351 -9.38 -5.01 -18.90
N VAL A 352 -8.32 -5.28 -18.12
CA VAL A 352 -7.01 -4.65 -18.37
C VAL A 352 -6.40 -5.06 -19.72
N ASN A 353 -6.70 -6.28 -20.21
CA ASN A 353 -6.24 -6.72 -21.53
C ASN A 353 -7.01 -6.04 -22.67
N LEU A 354 -8.33 -5.81 -22.53
CA LEU A 354 -9.13 -5.07 -23.50
C LEU A 354 -8.68 -3.62 -23.65
N LEU A 355 -8.17 -3.03 -22.57
CA LEU A 355 -7.78 -1.62 -22.49
C LEU A 355 -6.27 -1.39 -22.59
N LYS A 356 -5.45 -2.44 -22.82
CA LYS A 356 -3.98 -2.35 -22.79
C LYS A 356 -3.41 -1.27 -23.71
N ASP A 357 -4.03 -1.07 -24.88
CA ASP A 357 -3.60 -0.13 -25.92
C ASP A 357 -4.24 1.26 -25.77
N GLN A 358 -5.02 1.49 -24.69
CA GLN A 358 -5.77 2.72 -24.44
C GLN A 358 -5.21 3.49 -23.25
N SER A 359 -5.35 4.82 -23.29
CA SER A 359 -5.04 5.73 -22.19
C SER A 359 -6.24 6.64 -21.94
N TYR A 360 -6.39 7.12 -20.72
CA TYR A 360 -7.38 8.15 -20.44
C TYR A 360 -7.07 9.42 -21.27
N PRO A 361 -8.04 9.99 -21.99
CA PRO A 361 -7.79 11.14 -22.86
C PRO A 361 -7.48 12.40 -22.05
N ASP A 362 -6.66 13.28 -22.63
CA ASP A 362 -6.43 14.61 -22.06
C ASP A 362 -7.71 15.44 -22.08
N SER A 363 -7.95 16.22 -21.03
CA SER A 363 -9.12 17.09 -20.91
C SER A 363 -8.86 18.22 -19.92
N GLU A 364 -9.64 19.29 -20.01
CA GLU A 364 -9.53 20.41 -19.08
C GLU A 364 -9.83 19.97 -17.63
N LYS A 365 -10.83 19.10 -17.43
CA LYS A 365 -11.15 18.54 -16.11
C LYS A 365 -9.96 17.79 -15.52
N LEU A 366 -9.27 16.98 -16.34
CA LEU A 366 -8.07 16.27 -15.90
C LEU A 366 -6.95 17.24 -15.52
N LYS A 367 -6.71 18.29 -16.31
CA LYS A 367 -5.68 19.30 -16.03
C LYS A 367 -5.94 20.04 -14.72
N VAL A 368 -7.18 20.51 -14.51
CA VAL A 368 -7.59 21.20 -13.28
C VAL A 368 -7.38 20.30 -12.06
N GLU A 369 -7.81 19.03 -12.13
CA GLU A 369 -7.68 18.10 -11.01
C GLU A 369 -6.21 17.76 -10.72
N LYS A 370 -5.37 17.53 -11.75
CA LYS A 370 -3.92 17.33 -11.59
C LYS A 370 -3.24 18.53 -10.94
N GLU A 371 -3.58 19.74 -11.38
CA GLU A 371 -3.00 20.97 -10.84
C GLU A 371 -3.42 21.19 -9.39
N MET A 372 -4.68 20.91 -9.04
CA MET A 372 -5.14 21.00 -7.65
C MET A 372 -4.40 19.99 -6.75
N ILE A 373 -4.28 18.73 -7.18
CA ILE A 373 -3.51 17.71 -6.45
C ILE A 373 -2.06 18.15 -6.28
N ARG A 374 -1.42 18.71 -7.31
CA ARG A 374 -0.05 19.25 -7.21
C ARG A 374 0.05 20.33 -6.16
N LYS A 375 -0.86 21.32 -6.16
CA LYS A 375 -0.88 22.42 -5.20
C LYS A 375 -1.05 21.90 -3.76
N GLU A 376 -2.00 20.99 -3.56
CA GLU A 376 -2.26 20.35 -2.28
C GLU A 376 -1.04 19.58 -1.75
N VAL A 377 -0.45 18.69 -2.56
CA VAL A 377 0.74 17.92 -2.18
C VAL A 377 1.92 18.84 -1.89
N THR A 378 2.12 19.89 -2.69
CA THR A 378 3.21 20.86 -2.48
C THR A 378 3.06 21.58 -1.15
N CYS A 379 1.85 22.03 -0.78
CA CYS A 379 1.63 22.67 0.52
C CYS A 379 1.97 21.73 1.69
N LEU A 380 1.54 20.47 1.61
CA LEU A 380 1.84 19.49 2.67
C LEU A 380 3.34 19.17 2.76
N MET A 381 4.00 18.95 1.61
CA MET A 381 5.43 18.67 1.56
C MET A 381 6.27 19.85 2.05
N ASP A 382 5.94 21.09 1.66
CA ASP A 382 6.62 22.30 2.13
C ASP A 382 6.55 22.40 3.66
N LYS A 383 5.37 22.15 4.26
CA LYS A 383 5.23 22.15 5.72
C LYS A 383 6.05 21.05 6.39
N VAL A 384 6.09 19.85 5.82
CA VAL A 384 6.95 18.77 6.34
C VAL A 384 8.42 19.18 6.30
N ILE A 385 8.87 19.77 5.19
CA ILE A 385 10.24 20.23 5.01
C ILE A 385 10.60 21.33 6.01
N ASP A 386 9.72 22.32 6.18
CA ASP A 386 9.90 23.43 7.12
C ASP A 386 9.99 22.95 8.57
N LEU A 387 9.03 22.11 9.01
CA LEU A 387 9.01 21.57 10.37
C LEU A 387 10.23 20.70 10.68
N GLY A 388 10.71 19.99 9.65
CA GLY A 388 11.89 19.15 9.71
C GLY A 388 13.22 19.90 9.57
N MET A 389 13.18 21.20 9.22
CA MET A 389 14.36 21.97 8.80
C MET A 389 15.17 21.22 7.72
N GLY A 390 14.46 20.63 6.75
CA GLY A 390 15.01 19.78 5.69
C GLY A 390 15.10 18.27 6.01
N ASP A 391 14.97 17.85 7.27
CA ASP A 391 14.91 16.44 7.63
C ASP A 391 13.47 15.90 7.56
N VAL A 392 13.15 15.19 6.48
CA VAL A 392 11.80 14.65 6.22
C VAL A 392 11.30 13.73 7.33
N ALA A 393 12.17 12.94 7.98
CA ALA A 393 11.74 12.04 9.04
C ALA A 393 11.30 12.81 10.28
N VAL A 394 12.06 13.85 10.65
CA VAL A 394 11.69 14.75 11.76
C VAL A 394 10.46 15.57 11.39
N GLY A 395 10.41 16.06 10.15
CA GLY A 395 9.32 16.87 9.63
C GLY A 395 7.98 16.17 9.66
N VAL A 396 7.92 14.91 9.21
CA VAL A 396 6.66 14.18 9.20
C VAL A 396 6.17 13.82 10.61
N ILE A 397 7.07 13.52 11.55
CA ILE A 397 6.70 13.28 12.95
C ILE A 397 6.00 14.52 13.51
N LYS A 398 6.63 15.70 13.36
CA LYS A 398 6.03 16.97 13.80
C LYS A 398 4.76 17.32 13.03
N ALA A 399 4.68 16.99 11.76
CA ALA A 399 3.50 17.27 10.95
C ALA A 399 2.27 16.53 11.48
N PHE A 400 2.42 15.26 11.89
CA PHE A 400 1.35 14.52 12.58
C PHE A 400 1.09 15.06 14.00
N GLU A 401 2.14 15.39 14.77
CA GLU A 401 1.98 15.99 16.11
C GLU A 401 1.19 17.30 16.09
N TYR A 402 1.32 18.11 15.03
CA TYR A 402 0.62 19.39 14.85
C TYR A 402 -0.64 19.30 13.97
N GLY A 403 -1.05 18.11 13.52
CA GLY A 403 -2.22 17.92 12.65
C GLY A 403 -2.06 18.52 11.23
N ILE A 404 -0.84 18.91 10.84
CA ILE A 404 -0.51 19.41 9.50
C ILE A 404 -0.70 18.33 8.43
N ILE A 405 -0.44 17.08 8.81
CA ILE A 405 -0.89 15.89 8.08
C ILE A 405 -1.78 15.10 9.02
N ASP A 406 -2.93 14.69 8.51
CA ASP A 406 -3.90 13.86 9.22
C ASP A 406 -4.45 12.79 8.26
N VAL A 407 -4.97 11.68 8.78
CA VAL A 407 -5.50 10.57 7.98
C VAL A 407 -6.92 10.25 8.43
N PRO A 408 -7.95 10.28 7.53
CA PRO A 408 -9.32 10.09 7.95
C PRO A 408 -9.54 8.70 8.55
N PHE A 409 -10.26 8.65 9.68
CA PHE A 409 -10.67 7.41 10.36
C PHE A 409 -9.52 6.51 10.82
N ALA A 410 -8.32 7.06 11.00
CA ALA A 410 -7.18 6.29 11.47
C ALA A 410 -7.37 5.87 12.95
N PRO A 411 -7.05 4.62 13.32
CA PRO A 411 -7.12 4.17 14.72
C PRO A 411 -5.97 4.73 15.59
N SER A 412 -4.93 5.28 14.98
CA SER A 412 -3.71 5.71 15.67
C SER A 412 -3.90 6.97 16.48
N LYS A 413 -3.44 6.96 17.73
CA LYS A 413 -3.36 8.16 18.59
C LYS A 413 -2.35 9.20 18.11
N GLN A 414 -1.59 8.89 17.05
CA GLN A 414 -0.67 9.84 16.42
C GLN A 414 -1.38 10.77 15.44
N THR A 415 -2.66 10.53 15.16
CA THR A 415 -3.52 11.39 14.34
C THR A 415 -4.40 12.27 15.22
N HIS A 416 -4.72 13.47 14.77
CA HIS A 416 -5.67 14.36 15.45
C HIS A 416 -7.11 13.91 15.18
N GLY A 417 -7.37 13.32 14.00
CA GLY A 417 -8.70 12.85 13.64
C GLY A 417 -9.69 14.00 13.41
N GLU A 418 -9.18 15.16 13.01
CA GLU A 418 -9.95 16.39 12.81
C GLU A 418 -10.38 16.57 11.35
N ILE A 419 -9.73 15.88 10.42
CA ILE A 419 -10.11 15.94 9.01
C ILE A 419 -11.37 15.10 8.74
N LEU A 420 -12.35 15.73 8.11
CA LEU A 420 -13.56 15.05 7.62
C LEU A 420 -13.61 15.16 6.10
N PRO A 421 -13.50 14.05 5.36
CA PRO A 421 -13.68 14.05 3.92
C PRO A 421 -15.16 13.85 3.54
N ALA A 422 -15.57 14.38 2.40
CA ALA A 422 -16.86 14.11 1.78
C ALA A 422 -16.72 14.18 0.25
N ARG A 423 -17.68 13.61 -0.48
CA ARG A 423 -17.70 13.69 -1.93
C ARG A 423 -18.34 14.99 -2.42
N ASP A 424 -17.77 15.58 -3.46
CA ASP A 424 -18.43 16.64 -4.21
C ASP A 424 -19.57 16.11 -5.11
N ASN A 425 -20.18 17.00 -5.88
CA ASN A 425 -21.34 16.67 -6.68
C ASN A 425 -21.03 15.69 -7.84
N GLU A 426 -19.76 15.57 -8.24
CA GLU A 426 -19.30 14.63 -9.27
C GLU A 426 -18.68 13.36 -8.64
N GLY A 427 -18.69 13.24 -7.31
CA GLY A 427 -18.19 12.09 -6.59
C GLY A 427 -16.70 12.11 -6.29
N CYS A 428 -15.99 13.22 -6.57
CA CYS A 428 -14.59 13.37 -6.18
C CYS A 428 -14.51 13.57 -4.67
N ILE A 429 -13.51 12.97 -4.02
CA ILE A 429 -13.26 13.21 -2.60
C ILE A 429 -12.69 14.60 -2.41
N ARG A 430 -13.31 15.35 -1.51
CA ARG A 430 -12.92 16.69 -1.05
C ARG A 430 -12.86 16.69 0.48
N ILE A 431 -12.34 17.78 1.04
CA ILE A 431 -12.16 17.96 2.47
C ILE A 431 -13.25 18.91 2.96
N LEU A 432 -14.12 18.40 3.82
CA LEU A 432 -15.22 19.13 4.46
C LEU A 432 -14.71 19.93 5.65
N GLU A 433 -14.06 19.25 6.60
CA GLU A 433 -13.36 19.87 7.72
C GLU A 433 -11.86 19.67 7.55
N PHE A 434 -11.09 20.76 7.63
CA PHE A 434 -9.65 20.73 7.41
C PHE A 434 -8.84 20.51 8.69
N GLY A 435 -9.40 20.75 9.88
CA GLY A 435 -8.62 20.82 11.11
C GLY A 435 -7.39 21.72 10.94
N HIS A 436 -6.23 21.18 11.30
CA HIS A 436 -4.93 21.83 11.14
C HIS A 436 -4.20 21.51 9.83
N LEU A 437 -4.84 20.82 8.87
CA LEU A 437 -4.20 20.35 7.64
C LEU A 437 -3.47 21.51 6.93
N GLY A 438 -2.22 21.27 6.52
CA GLY A 438 -1.31 22.26 5.98
C GLY A 438 -1.64 22.78 4.58
N MET A 439 -2.85 23.29 4.36
CA MET A 439 -3.37 23.78 3.09
C MET A 439 -3.55 25.30 3.08
N SER A 440 -3.37 25.92 1.92
CA SER A 440 -3.64 27.34 1.71
C SER A 440 -5.14 27.64 1.69
N GLU A 441 -5.51 28.91 1.94
CA GLU A 441 -6.92 29.34 1.87
C GLU A 441 -7.51 29.22 0.46
N GLU A 442 -6.68 29.31 -0.59
CA GLU A 442 -7.11 29.05 -1.97
C GLU A 442 -7.61 27.62 -2.15
N ILE A 443 -6.85 26.64 -1.64
CA ILE A 443 -7.20 25.22 -1.69
C ILE A 443 -8.46 24.96 -0.87
N LYS A 444 -8.52 25.48 0.37
CA LYS A 444 -9.70 25.31 1.25
C LYS A 444 -10.97 25.83 0.59
N ARG A 445 -10.89 27.01 -0.05
CA ARG A 445 -12.00 27.60 -0.79
C ARG A 445 -12.45 26.69 -1.95
N PHE A 446 -11.51 26.15 -2.73
CA PHE A 446 -11.85 25.23 -3.83
C PHE A 446 -12.64 24.00 -3.36
N HIS A 447 -12.19 23.32 -2.29
CA HIS A 447 -12.93 22.18 -1.74
C HIS A 447 -14.32 22.58 -1.26
N LYS A 448 -14.43 23.70 -0.55
CA LYS A 448 -15.71 24.20 -0.03
C LYS A 448 -16.68 24.54 -1.16
N GLU A 449 -16.22 25.18 -2.23
CA GLU A 449 -17.03 25.49 -3.41
C GLU A 449 -17.56 24.21 -4.07
N LYS A 450 -16.71 23.20 -4.25
CA LYS A 450 -17.11 21.90 -4.84
C LYS A 450 -18.12 21.14 -3.99
N LEU A 451 -17.97 21.18 -2.67
CA LEU A 451 -18.92 20.59 -1.75
C LEU A 451 -20.24 21.38 -1.69
N LEU A 452 -20.19 22.71 -1.81
CA LEU A 452 -21.38 23.56 -1.85
C LEU A 452 -22.23 23.31 -3.11
N GLU A 453 -21.61 22.99 -4.24
CA GLU A 453 -22.32 22.54 -5.44
C GLU A 453 -23.22 21.32 -5.13
N ARG A 454 -22.71 20.34 -4.37
CA ARG A 454 -23.49 19.17 -3.93
C ARG A 454 -24.60 19.56 -2.97
N ALA A 455 -24.26 20.32 -1.92
CA ALA A 455 -25.21 20.74 -0.89
C ALA A 455 -26.41 21.50 -1.49
N THR A 456 -26.14 22.37 -2.47
CA THR A 456 -27.17 23.13 -3.22
C THR A 456 -28.07 22.21 -4.02
N GLN A 457 -27.50 21.24 -4.75
CA GLN A 457 -28.27 20.27 -5.55
C GLN A 457 -29.15 19.36 -4.68
N GLU A 458 -28.65 18.96 -3.52
CA GLU A 458 -29.36 18.08 -2.58
C GLU A 458 -30.25 18.84 -1.59
N GLN A 459 -30.28 20.18 -1.66
CA GLN A 459 -31.04 21.05 -0.75
C GLN A 459 -30.81 20.72 0.73
N ARG A 460 -29.56 20.44 1.10
CA ARG A 460 -29.18 20.10 2.48
C ARG A 460 -27.99 20.92 2.98
N ALA A 461 -27.79 20.92 4.28
CA ALA A 461 -26.63 21.55 4.90
C ALA A 461 -25.34 20.80 4.53
N LEU A 462 -24.23 21.55 4.51
CA LEU A 462 -22.90 20.99 4.39
C LEU A 462 -22.41 20.55 5.76
N ASP A 463 -22.62 19.29 6.12
CA ASP A 463 -22.33 18.75 7.44
C ASP A 463 -21.77 17.31 7.42
N PHE A 464 -21.44 16.79 8.60
CA PHE A 464 -20.88 15.45 8.80
C PHE A 464 -21.76 14.32 8.24
N GLN A 465 -23.08 14.52 8.10
CA GLN A 465 -23.95 13.48 7.55
C GLN A 465 -23.58 13.14 6.11
N MET A 466 -23.05 14.10 5.33
CA MET A 466 -22.53 13.81 3.98
C MET A 466 -21.43 12.75 4.00
N THR A 467 -20.49 12.87 4.94
CA THR A 467 -19.39 11.92 5.14
C THR A 467 -19.93 10.54 5.49
N VAL A 468 -20.89 10.46 6.42
CA VAL A 468 -21.52 9.20 6.82
C VAL A 468 -22.21 8.53 5.64
N ASP A 469 -23.00 9.28 4.87
CA ASP A 469 -23.72 8.74 3.72
C ASP A 469 -22.73 8.20 2.66
N ASP A 470 -21.62 8.90 2.42
CA ASP A 470 -20.60 8.50 1.45
C ASP A 470 -19.81 7.26 1.88
N VAL A 471 -19.65 7.02 3.18
CA VAL A 471 -19.01 5.79 3.70
C VAL A 471 -19.84 4.55 3.35
N TYR A 472 -21.17 4.65 3.39
CA TYR A 472 -22.06 3.53 3.10
C TYR A 472 -22.49 3.42 1.63
N ALA A 473 -22.37 4.50 0.85
CA ALA A 473 -22.97 4.60 -0.48
C ALA A 473 -22.66 3.42 -1.41
N VAL A 474 -21.39 3.01 -1.51
CA VAL A 474 -20.97 1.98 -2.47
C VAL A 474 -21.53 0.60 -2.11
N GLY A 475 -21.63 0.30 -0.81
CA GLY A 475 -22.31 -0.92 -0.33
C GLY A 475 -23.80 -0.93 -0.62
N MET A 476 -24.38 0.23 -0.91
CA MET A 476 -25.78 0.42 -1.33
C MET A 476 -25.93 0.65 -2.85
N GLY A 477 -24.89 0.40 -3.65
CA GLY A 477 -24.94 0.47 -5.12
C GLY A 477 -24.72 1.87 -5.72
N HIS A 478 -24.27 2.85 -4.94
CA HIS A 478 -24.05 4.22 -5.41
C HIS A 478 -22.67 4.76 -5.04
N LEU A 479 -22.06 5.61 -5.87
CA LEU A 479 -20.79 6.24 -5.49
C LEU A 479 -20.98 7.35 -4.44
N ILE A 480 -22.07 8.12 -4.58
CA ILE A 480 -22.36 9.31 -3.77
C ILE A 480 -23.55 9.00 -2.86
N GLY A 481 -23.42 9.29 -1.57
CA GLY A 481 -24.51 9.17 -0.59
C GLY A 481 -25.55 10.28 -0.77
N ARG A 482 -26.39 10.17 -1.80
CA ARG A 482 -27.47 11.13 -2.07
C ARG A 482 -28.62 10.93 -1.06
N LEU A 483 -29.32 12.02 -0.71
CA LEU A 483 -30.60 11.93 -0.02
C LEU A 483 -31.62 11.21 -0.94
N LYS A 484 -32.49 10.41 -0.32
CA LYS A 484 -33.59 9.72 -1.03
C LYS A 484 -34.77 10.64 -1.26
#